data_AF-A0A7W8FC97-F1
#
_entry.id   AF-A0A7W8FC97-F1
#
_cell.length_a   1.000
_cell.length_b   1.000
_cell.length_c   1.000
_cell.angle_alpha   90.00
_cell.angle_beta   90.00
_cell.angle_gamma   90.00
#
_symmetry.space_group_name_H-M   'P 1'
#
loop_
_entity.id
_entity.type
_entity.pdbx_description
1 polymer ?
#
loop_
_entity_poly.entity_id
_entity_poly.type
_entity_poly.pdbx_seq_one_letter_code
_entity_poly.pdbx_strand_id
1 'polypeptide(L)'
;MGIPASTVHRVLTRHGLNRLRWMDWPTGQVIHPYERFRTGELVHVDIKKPGNIPDGGGHRTMPRQQAMANRQATTDARKGGSPVIGYSFVHTVVDDHSRLAYARS
;
A
#
# COMPACT_ATOMS: atom_id res chain seq x y z
N MET A 1 35.03 -2.21 12.10
CA MET A 1 34.59 -1.66 10.80
C MET A 1 35.74 -0.84 10.22
N GLY A 2 36.44 -1.34 9.21
CA GLY A 2 37.77 -0.84 8.79
C GLY A 2 37.81 0.01 7.53
N ILE A 3 36.69 0.59 7.09
CA ILE A 3 36.62 1.40 5.87
C ILE A 3 36.05 2.78 6.18
N PRO A 4 36.75 3.88 5.82
CA PRO A 4 36.23 5.23 5.97
C PRO A 4 34.93 5.45 5.18
N ALA A 5 33.98 6.20 5.75
CA ALA A 5 32.69 6.50 5.10
C ALA A 5 32.84 7.19 3.73
N SER A 6 33.89 7.99 3.55
CA SER A 6 34.25 8.63 2.27
C SER A 6 34.55 7.60 1.17
N THR A 7 35.22 6.50 1.52
CA THR A 7 35.52 5.40 0.60
C THR A 7 34.24 4.69 0.16
N VAL A 8 33.33 4.41 1.10
CA VAL A 8 32.02 3.80 0.81
C VAL A 8 31.20 4.71 -0.11
N HIS A 9 31.12 6.01 0.20
CA HIS A 9 30.39 6.98 -0.61
C HIS A 9 30.93 7.09 -2.05
N ARG A 10 32.25 7.08 -2.21
CA ARG A 10 32.90 7.14 -3.54
C ARG A 10 32.59 5.89 -4.38
N VAL A 11 32.60 4.70 -3.77
CA VAL A 11 32.22 3.45 -4.45
C VAL A 11 30.76 3.49 -4.88
N LEU A 12 29.84 3.85 -3.98
CA LEU A 12 28.41 3.96 -4.31
C LEU A 12 28.15 4.98 -5.42
N THR A 13 28.84 6.13 -5.42
CA THR A 13 28.70 7.15 -6.46
C THR A 13 29.21 6.66 -7.82
N ARG A 14 30.33 5.93 -7.85
CA ARG A 14 30.86 5.33 -9.10
C ARG A 14 29.86 4.37 -9.75
N HIS A 15 29.07 3.67 -8.94
CA HIS A 15 28.08 2.71 -9.41
C HIS A 15 26.66 3.30 -9.53
N GLY A 16 26.47 4.61 -9.30
CA GLY A 16 25.14 5.24 -9.36
C GLY A 16 24.19 4.86 -8.21
N LEU A 17 24.70 4.21 -7.16
CA LEU A 17 23.94 3.68 -6.01
C LEU A 17 23.98 4.61 -4.79
N ASN A 18 24.41 5.87 -4.95
CA ASN A 18 24.57 6.81 -3.84
C ASN A 18 23.24 7.37 -3.30
N ARG A 19 22.11 7.11 -3.97
CA ARG A 19 20.79 7.61 -3.58
C ARG A 19 19.83 6.45 -3.32
N LEU A 20 19.59 6.16 -2.04
CA LEU A 20 18.61 5.14 -1.60
C LEU A 20 17.21 5.35 -2.19
N ARG A 21 16.78 6.61 -2.40
CA ARG A 21 15.50 6.94 -3.05
C ARG A 21 15.37 6.46 -4.51
N TRP A 22 16.48 6.07 -5.14
CA TRP A 22 16.49 5.53 -6.50
C TRP A 22 16.53 4.01 -6.51
N MET A 23 16.59 3.38 -5.33
CA MET A 23 16.63 1.94 -5.19
C MET A 23 15.28 1.44 -4.69
N ASP A 24 14.81 0.35 -5.30
CA ASP A 24 13.69 -0.40 -4.76
C ASP A 24 14.12 -1.05 -3.44
N TRP A 25 13.44 -0.69 -2.34
CA TRP A 25 13.86 -1.03 -0.97
C TRP A 25 14.05 -2.54 -0.72
N PRO A 26 13.20 -3.45 -1.25
CA PRO A 26 13.40 -4.89 -1.09
C PRO A 26 14.57 -5.45 -1.91
N THR A 27 14.86 -4.88 -3.08
CA THR A 27 15.77 -5.50 -4.07
C THR A 27 17.11 -4.79 -4.23
N GLY A 28 17.23 -3.54 -3.77
CA GLY A 28 18.42 -2.71 -3.99
C GLY A 28 18.68 -2.35 -5.45
N GLN A 29 17.75 -2.67 -6.36
CA GLN A 29 17.88 -2.38 -7.78
C GLN A 29 17.54 -0.93 -8.07
N VAL A 30 18.28 -0.32 -8.99
CA VAL A 30 17.95 1.02 -9.49
C VAL A 30 16.60 0.95 -10.21
N ILE A 31 15.66 1.77 -9.74
CA ILE A 31 14.35 1.94 -10.36
C ILE A 31 14.56 2.60 -11.72
N HIS A 32 14.37 1.84 -12.79
CA HIS A 32 14.31 2.38 -14.14
C HIS A 32 12.88 2.85 -14.39
N PRO A 33 12.64 4.15 -14.60
CA PRO A 33 11.34 4.60 -15.08
C PRO A 33 11.14 3.97 -16.46
N TYR A 34 10.18 3.06 -16.56
CA TYR A 34 9.71 2.56 -17.83
C TYR A 34 8.28 3.08 -18.01
N GLU A 35 7.97 3.48 -19.23
CA GLU A 35 6.62 3.76 -19.68
C GLU A 35 6.45 2.93 -20.95
N ARG A 36 5.39 2.14 -21.00
CA ARG A 36 5.06 1.39 -22.23
C ARG A 36 4.69 2.35 -23.34
N PHE A 37 4.92 1.95 -24.59
CA PHE A 37 4.69 2.84 -25.74
C PHE A 37 3.26 2.79 -26.23
N ARG A 38 2.48 1.76 -25.85
CA ARG A 38 1.10 1.59 -26.29
C ARG A 38 0.20 1.19 -25.12
N THR A 39 -1.04 1.66 -25.16
CA THR A 39 -2.11 1.23 -24.25
C THR A 39 -2.29 -0.28 -24.31
N GLY A 40 -2.49 -0.92 -23.15
CA GLY A 40 -2.75 -2.34 -23.00
C GLY A 40 -1.51 -3.23 -22.96
N GLU A 41 -0.30 -2.68 -23.13
CA GLU A 41 0.95 -3.45 -23.07
C GLU A 41 1.32 -3.88 -21.65
N LEU A 42 0.92 -3.09 -20.65
CA LEU A 42 1.09 -3.44 -19.24
C LEU A 42 -0.06 -2.87 -18.42
N VAL A 43 -0.64 -3.75 -17.62
CA VAL A 43 -1.71 -3.40 -16.70
C VAL A 43 -1.27 -3.77 -15.29
N HIS A 44 -1.28 -2.79 -14.39
CA HIS A 44 -1.07 -2.98 -12.97
C HIS A 44 -2.39 -3.35 -12.30
N VAL A 45 -2.41 -4.49 -11.62
CA VAL A 45 -3.58 -4.94 -10.85
C VAL A 45 -3.21 -4.93 -9.37
N ASP A 46 -3.97 -4.19 -8.58
CA ASP A 46 -3.86 -4.16 -7.11
C ASP A 46 -5.17 -4.62 -6.48
N ILE A 47 -5.06 -5.41 -5.41
CA ILE A 47 -6.20 -5.83 -4.60
C ILE A 47 -5.99 -5.29 -3.20
N LYS A 48 -6.83 -4.33 -2.81
CA LYS A 48 -6.86 -3.83 -1.45
C LYS A 48 -7.91 -4.56 -0.63
N LYS A 49 -7.51 -5.06 0.53
CA LYS A 49 -8.41 -5.70 1.51
C LYS A 49 -8.57 -4.82 2.78
N PRO A 50 -9.36 -3.74 2.74
CA PRO A 50 -9.62 -2.93 3.93
C PRO A 50 -10.59 -3.63 4.90
N GLY A 51 -10.43 -3.36 6.20
CA GLY A 51 -11.40 -3.78 7.20
C GLY A 51 -12.71 -3.01 7.04
N ASN A 52 -13.83 -3.70 7.25
CA ASN A 52 -15.15 -3.10 7.13
C ASN A 52 -15.39 -2.02 8.20
N ILE A 53 -16.15 -0.99 7.83
CA ILE A 53 -16.55 0.07 8.74
C ILE A 53 -17.74 -0.45 9.57
N PRO A 54 -17.73 -0.29 10.91
CA PRO A 54 -18.88 -0.59 11.75
C PRO A 54 -20.16 0.09 11.28
N ASP A 55 -21.30 -0.57 11.46
CA ASP A 55 -22.60 0.06 11.26
C ASP A 55 -22.73 1.27 12.17
N GLY A 56 -23.20 2.40 11.62
CA GLY A 56 -23.23 3.69 12.31
C GLY A 56 -21.90 4.46 12.26
N GLY A 57 -20.81 3.87 11.76
CA GLY A 57 -19.53 4.54 11.47
C GLY A 57 -18.43 4.34 12.53
N GLY A 58 -17.22 4.82 12.22
CA GLY A 58 -16.00 4.60 13.01
C GLY A 58 -15.42 5.85 13.66
N HIS A 59 -14.34 5.68 14.44
CA HIS A 59 -13.76 6.72 15.30
C HIS A 59 -13.14 7.92 14.55
N ARG A 60 -13.08 7.88 13.21
CA ARG A 60 -12.64 9.01 12.39
C ARG A 60 -13.73 10.08 12.21
N THR A 61 -15.00 9.69 12.31
CA THR A 61 -16.14 10.59 12.08
C THR A 61 -16.92 10.92 13.35
N MET A 62 -16.61 10.27 14.48
CA MET A 62 -17.32 10.45 15.75
C MET A 62 -16.42 10.17 16.97
N PRO A 63 -16.84 10.52 18.19
CA PRO A 63 -16.10 10.22 19.41
C PRO A 63 -15.80 8.72 19.55
N ARG A 64 -14.62 8.41 20.12
CA ARG A 64 -14.13 7.03 20.24
C ARG A 64 -15.10 6.12 20.99
N GLN A 65 -15.79 6.62 22.02
CA GLN A 65 -16.76 5.84 22.80
C GLN A 65 -17.96 5.39 21.94
N GLN A 66 -18.52 6.31 21.15
CA GLN A 66 -19.63 6.00 20.24
C GLN A 66 -19.19 5.04 19.14
N ALA A 67 -18.03 5.26 18.53
CA ALA A 67 -17.48 4.35 17.53
C ALA A 67 -17.22 2.94 18.07
N MET A 68 -16.82 2.81 19.34
CA MET A 68 -16.67 1.51 19.99
C MET A 68 -18.03 0.85 20.23
N ALA A 69 -19.04 1.60 20.67
CA ALA A 69 -20.40 1.08 20.79
C ALA A 69 -20.94 0.57 19.44
N ASN A 70 -20.78 1.36 18.37
CA ASN A 70 -21.12 0.97 17.00
C ASN A 70 -20.42 -0.32 16.58
N ARG A 71 -19.10 -0.40 16.80
CA ARG A 71 -18.29 -1.61 16.53
C ARG A 71 -18.84 -2.83 17.27
N GLN A 72 -19.23 -2.67 18.53
CA GLN A 72 -19.77 -3.76 19.34
C GLN A 72 -21.17 -4.20 18.90
N ALA A 73 -21.98 -3.27 18.38
CA ALA A 73 -23.35 -3.52 17.94
C ALA A 73 -23.46 -3.99 16.47
N THR A 74 -22.41 -3.85 15.66
CA THR A 74 -22.44 -4.20 14.22
C THR A 74 -22.76 -5.67 13.96
N THR A 75 -22.40 -6.57 14.88
CA THR A 75 -22.65 -8.00 14.72
C THR A 75 -22.67 -8.73 16.05
N ASP A 76 -23.44 -9.81 16.10
CA ASP A 76 -23.44 -10.74 17.23
C ASP A 76 -22.26 -11.71 17.18
N ALA A 77 -21.64 -11.91 16.01
CA ALA A 77 -20.53 -12.84 15.85
C ALA A 77 -19.27 -12.37 16.58
N ARG A 78 -18.66 -13.27 17.38
CA ARG A 78 -17.48 -13.00 18.20
C ARG A 78 -16.30 -13.90 17.87
N LYS A 79 -15.09 -13.35 17.88
CA LYS A 79 -13.82 -14.09 17.81
C LYS A 79 -12.86 -13.52 18.86
N GLY A 80 -12.48 -14.33 19.85
CA GLY A 80 -11.65 -13.88 20.97
C GLY A 80 -12.24 -12.68 21.72
N GLY A 81 -13.56 -12.66 21.90
CA GLY A 81 -14.27 -11.55 22.55
C GLY A 81 -14.50 -10.30 21.67
N SER A 82 -13.94 -10.24 20.46
CA SER A 82 -14.11 -9.11 19.55
C SER A 82 -15.19 -9.34 18.48
N PRO A 83 -15.96 -8.32 18.09
CA PRO A 83 -16.91 -8.39 16.97
C PRO A 83 -16.24 -8.76 15.63
N VAL A 84 -16.90 -9.62 14.85
CA VAL A 84 -16.41 -10.08 13.54
C VAL A 84 -17.03 -9.27 12.40
N ILE A 85 -16.43 -8.12 12.07
CA ILE A 85 -16.96 -7.18 11.06
C ILE A 85 -16.52 -7.56 9.62
N GLY A 86 -15.42 -8.29 9.49
CA GLY A 86 -14.90 -8.76 8.21
C GLY A 86 -14.13 -7.69 7.41
N TYR A 87 -13.94 -7.97 6.13
CA TYR A 87 -13.17 -7.17 5.18
C TYR A 87 -13.94 -7.02 3.88
N SER A 88 -13.74 -5.89 3.21
CA SER A 88 -14.12 -5.68 1.83
C SER A 88 -12.89 -5.84 0.93
N PHE A 89 -13.10 -5.95 -0.36
CA PHE A 89 -12.03 -6.03 -1.35
C PHE A 89 -12.27 -4.95 -2.40
N VAL A 90 -11.20 -4.31 -2.84
CA VAL A 90 -11.24 -3.38 -3.96
C VAL A 90 -10.20 -3.84 -4.95
N HIS A 91 -10.67 -4.24 -6.13
CA HIS A 91 -9.85 -4.61 -7.27
C HIS A 91 -9.64 -3.35 -8.09
N THR A 92 -8.39 -2.92 -8.22
CA THR A 92 -8.02 -1.80 -9.09
C THR A 92 -7.13 -2.31 -10.21
N VAL A 93 -7.36 -1.79 -11.41
CA VAL A 93 -6.69 -2.15 -12.65
C VAL A 93 -6.29 -0.85 -13.32
N VAL A 94 -4.99 -0.65 -13.57
CA VAL A 94 -4.43 0.60 -14.11
C VAL A 94 -3.54 0.29 -15.31
N ASP A 95 -3.84 0.88 -16.46
CA ASP A 95 -2.97 0.81 -17.64
C ASP A 95 -1.74 1.70 -17.47
N ASP A 96 -0.54 1.17 -17.72
CA ASP A 96 0.72 1.86 -17.48
C ASP A 96 0.91 3.08 -18.41
N HIS A 97 0.53 2.95 -19.68
CA HIS A 97 0.72 3.97 -20.71
C HIS A 97 -0.34 5.08 -20.63
N SER A 98 -1.63 4.71 -20.71
CA SER A 98 -2.73 5.69 -20.73
C SER A 98 -3.12 6.21 -19.34
N ARG A 99 -2.63 5.58 -18.27
CA ARG A 99 -3.04 5.84 -16.88
C ARG A 99 -4.54 5.65 -16.62
N LEU A 100 -5.26 5.00 -17.53
CA LEU A 100 -6.68 4.67 -17.34
C LEU A 100 -6.82 3.66 -16.19
N ALA A 101 -7.71 3.98 -15.25
CA ALA A 101 -7.95 3.16 -14.06
C ALA A 101 -9.40 2.66 -14.01
N TYR A 102 -9.58 1.40 -13.66
CA TYR A 102 -10.86 0.76 -13.38
C TYR A 102 -10.84 0.17 -11.97
N ALA A 103 -11.91 0.38 -11.21
CA ALA A 103 -12.03 -0.12 -9.85
C ALA A 103 -13.38 -0.83 -9.64
N ARG A 104 -13.36 -1.96 -8.94
CA ARG A 104 -14.54 -2.73 -8.54
C ARG A 104 -14.39 -3.24 -7.12
N SER A 105 -15.45 -3.12 -6.32
CA SER A 105 -15.57 -3.69 -4.97
C SER A 105 -16.48 -4.89 -4.92
#